data_AF-A0A484LTW6-F1
#
_entry.id   AF-A0A484LTW6-F1
#
_cell.length_a   1.000
_cell.length_b   1.000
_cell.length_c   1.000
_cell.angle_alpha   90.00
_cell.angle_beta   90.00
_cell.angle_gamma   90.00
#
_symmetry.space_group_name_H-M   'P 1'
#
loop_
_entity.id
_entity.type
_entity.pdbx_description
1 polymer ?
#
loop_
_entity_poly.entity_id
_entity_poly.type
_entity_poly.pdbx_seq_one_letter_code
_entity_poly.pdbx_strand_id
1 'polypeptide(L)'
;MAGGQRKSSRTGKNVASSSAPPPPAHQYLDGSFLWFNDRAEASRFSEKFEHREILPPRISTGRFIHGSIQRQARVILQEGHFLDLLYIKKNDYHPFLVRAFYSNLKKDEDGSLISNVNGVEINLNEENIQILTGLRQDGQDIGLYVGEEGARFNETALLEEVGIRNFVPTPQQWRPTITSMSPVFRFIFYVLTRILKPGKFIHTTLSQEDTKTIHAMIHNANINWCKFVMTHMFNATSDNRPLPYVLLVMAIIDEFHIKTDVGPKSLGD
;
A
#
# COMPACT_ATOMS: atom_id res chain seq x y z
N MET A 1 -71.71 53.02 -3.95
CA MET A 1 -70.27 53.11 -3.67
C MET A 1 -69.80 51.67 -3.41
N ALA A 2 -69.28 50.99 -4.42
CA ALA A 2 -67.88 50.93 -4.84
C ALA A 2 -67.09 49.85 -4.07
N GLY A 3 -66.51 48.89 -4.82
CA GLY A 3 -65.39 48.06 -4.39
C GLY A 3 -65.61 46.55 -4.39
N GLY A 4 -65.25 45.88 -5.50
CA GLY A 4 -65.04 44.43 -5.53
C GLY A 4 -63.55 44.06 -5.54
N GLN A 5 -63.22 42.79 -5.29
CA GLN A 5 -62.09 41.97 -5.82
C GLN A 5 -61.91 40.73 -4.91
N ARG A 6 -62.11 39.49 -5.41
CA ARG A 6 -61.20 38.56 -6.11
C ARG A 6 -60.58 37.48 -5.20
N LYS A 7 -61.00 36.23 -5.50
CA LYS A 7 -60.37 34.90 -5.39
C LYS A 7 -58.90 34.84 -4.92
N SER A 8 -58.59 33.84 -4.08
CA SER A 8 -57.54 32.85 -4.38
C SER A 8 -57.56 31.68 -3.38
N SER A 9 -57.91 30.49 -3.88
CA SER A 9 -57.71 29.19 -3.26
C SER A 9 -56.22 28.85 -3.25
N ARG A 10 -55.64 28.66 -2.06
CA ARG A 10 -54.23 28.28 -1.94
C ARG A 10 -54.10 26.77 -1.72
N THR A 11 -54.03 26.07 -2.83
CA THR A 11 -53.55 24.69 -2.99
C THR A 11 -52.18 24.58 -2.32
N GLY A 12 -52.09 23.80 -1.24
CA GLY A 12 -50.82 23.41 -0.64
C GLY A 12 -50.08 22.52 -1.63
N LYS A 13 -49.08 23.09 -2.31
CA LYS A 13 -48.15 22.38 -3.20
C LYS A 13 -47.41 21.31 -2.40
N ASN A 14 -47.51 20.08 -2.88
CA ASN A 14 -46.56 18.99 -2.61
C ASN A 14 -45.13 19.52 -2.78
N VAL A 15 -44.39 19.60 -1.68
CA VAL A 15 -42.94 19.74 -1.71
C VAL A 15 -42.43 18.36 -2.10
N ALA A 16 -42.08 18.21 -3.37
CA ALA A 16 -41.30 17.07 -3.84
C ALA A 16 -40.02 17.03 -3.01
N SER A 17 -39.89 16.00 -2.17
CA SER A 17 -38.61 15.61 -1.61
C SER A 17 -37.67 15.39 -2.79
N SER A 18 -36.75 16.33 -3.02
CA SER A 18 -35.62 16.16 -3.90
C SER A 18 -34.73 15.09 -3.27
N SER A 19 -35.10 13.82 -3.43
CA SER A 19 -34.19 12.72 -3.16
C SER A 19 -33.08 12.82 -4.20
N ALA A 20 -31.92 13.31 -3.77
CA ALA A 20 -30.70 13.07 -4.52
C ALA A 20 -30.65 11.56 -4.84
N PRO A 21 -30.26 11.16 -6.07
CA PRO A 21 -30.15 9.75 -6.39
C PRO A 21 -29.24 9.07 -5.36
N PRO A 22 -29.57 7.83 -4.93
CA PRO A 22 -28.72 7.12 -3.98
C PRO A 22 -27.29 7.05 -4.52
N PRO A 23 -26.28 7.21 -3.66
CA PRO A 23 -24.89 7.17 -4.09
C PRO A 23 -24.61 5.87 -4.86
N PRO A 24 -23.79 5.90 -5.92
CA PRO A 24 -23.46 4.72 -6.69
C PRO A 24 -22.91 3.62 -5.78
N ALA A 25 -23.52 2.44 -5.84
CA ALA A 25 -23.10 1.27 -5.08
C ALA A 25 -22.72 0.13 -6.01
N HIS A 26 -21.64 -0.59 -5.70
CA HIS A 26 -21.30 -1.85 -6.34
C HIS A 26 -21.74 -2.99 -5.43
N GLN A 27 -22.61 -3.88 -5.92
CA GLN A 27 -23.14 -5.01 -5.16
C GLN A 27 -22.47 -6.31 -5.62
N TYR A 28 -22.06 -7.13 -4.65
CA TYR A 28 -21.53 -8.46 -4.88
C TYR A 28 -22.63 -9.52 -4.73
N LEU A 29 -22.39 -10.71 -5.32
CA LEU A 29 -23.33 -11.85 -5.27
C LEU A 29 -23.59 -12.36 -3.85
N ASP A 30 -22.66 -12.12 -2.92
CA ASP A 30 -22.80 -12.47 -1.50
C ASP A 30 -23.60 -11.44 -0.68
N GLY A 31 -24.12 -10.39 -1.33
CA GLY A 31 -24.89 -9.31 -0.69
C GLY A 31 -24.04 -8.20 -0.07
N SER A 32 -22.71 -8.29 -0.14
CA SER A 32 -21.84 -7.19 0.25
C SER A 32 -21.88 -6.05 -0.78
N PHE A 33 -21.59 -4.82 -0.35
CA PHE A 33 -21.57 -3.67 -1.26
C PHE A 33 -20.53 -2.62 -0.89
N LEU A 34 -20.11 -1.84 -1.89
CA LEU A 34 -19.22 -0.69 -1.76
C LEU A 34 -19.96 0.59 -2.14
N TRP A 35 -19.79 1.65 -1.35
CA TRP A 35 -20.23 2.99 -1.74
C TRP A 35 -19.13 3.75 -2.44
N PHE A 36 -19.51 4.47 -3.49
CA PHE A 36 -18.65 5.40 -4.22
C PHE A 36 -19.25 6.81 -4.17
N ASN A 37 -18.40 7.82 -4.20
CA ASN A 37 -18.84 9.21 -4.14
C ASN A 37 -19.52 9.64 -5.45
N ASP A 38 -19.05 9.09 -6.58
CA ASP A 38 -19.58 9.41 -7.89
C ASP A 38 -19.53 8.20 -8.85
N ARG A 39 -20.16 8.37 -10.02
CA ARG A 39 -20.23 7.31 -11.04
C ARG A 39 -18.86 7.01 -11.66
N ALA A 40 -17.95 7.98 -11.72
CA ALA A 40 -16.63 7.79 -12.29
C ALA A 40 -15.75 6.91 -11.38
N GLU A 41 -15.88 7.03 -10.06
CA GLU A 41 -15.25 6.11 -9.11
C GLU A 41 -15.78 4.68 -9.27
N ALA A 42 -17.10 4.51 -9.33
CA ALA A 42 -17.73 3.21 -9.52
C ALA A 42 -17.33 2.55 -10.86
N SER A 43 -17.34 3.30 -11.97
CA SER A 43 -16.89 2.81 -13.27
C SER A 43 -15.40 2.43 -13.26
N ARG A 44 -14.54 3.29 -12.70
CA ARG A 44 -13.10 3.00 -12.56
C ARG A 44 -12.86 1.74 -11.75
N PHE A 45 -13.62 1.54 -10.67
CA PHE A 45 -13.52 0.34 -9.84
C PHE A 45 -13.88 -0.91 -10.64
N SER A 46 -15.05 -0.96 -11.27
CA SER A 46 -15.51 -2.15 -12.00
C SER A 46 -14.60 -2.47 -13.19
N GLU A 47 -14.22 -1.48 -13.99
CA GLU A 47 -13.40 -1.68 -15.19
C GLU A 47 -11.95 -2.09 -14.90
N LYS A 48 -11.33 -1.53 -13.84
CA LYS A 48 -9.89 -1.65 -13.62
C LYS A 48 -9.48 -2.38 -12.34
N PHE A 49 -10.34 -2.45 -11.32
CA PHE A 49 -9.94 -2.89 -9.98
C PHE A 49 -10.73 -4.09 -9.43
N GLU A 50 -11.98 -4.30 -9.85
CA GLU A 50 -12.87 -5.33 -9.30
C GLU A 50 -12.25 -6.73 -9.27
N HIS A 51 -11.54 -7.10 -10.32
CA HIS A 51 -10.84 -8.39 -10.43
C HIS A 51 -9.32 -8.27 -10.40
N ARG A 52 -8.80 -7.09 -10.03
CA ARG A 52 -7.36 -6.85 -10.00
C ARG A 52 -6.69 -7.75 -8.97
N GLU A 53 -5.56 -8.33 -9.36
CA GLU A 53 -4.79 -9.25 -8.53
C GLU A 53 -4.28 -8.52 -7.29
N ILE A 54 -4.42 -9.17 -6.13
CA ILE A 54 -3.86 -8.70 -4.86
C ILE A 54 -2.68 -9.60 -4.54
N LEU A 55 -1.54 -9.00 -4.18
CA LEU A 55 -0.39 -9.79 -3.75
C LEU A 55 -0.71 -10.42 -2.39
N PRO A 56 -0.54 -11.75 -2.25
CA PRO A 56 -0.84 -12.42 -1.00
C PRO A 56 0.07 -11.90 0.12
N PRO A 57 -0.43 -11.85 1.36
CA PRO A 57 0.40 -11.45 2.48
C PRO A 57 1.54 -12.46 2.66
N ARG A 58 2.78 -11.95 2.69
CA ARG A 58 4.00 -12.76 2.89
C ARG A 58 4.61 -12.54 4.28
N ILE A 59 3.91 -11.77 5.12
CA ILE A 59 4.26 -11.51 6.51
C ILE A 59 3.97 -12.79 7.30
N SER A 60 4.92 -13.21 8.13
CA SER A 60 4.71 -14.34 9.03
C SER A 60 4.07 -13.81 10.32
N THR A 61 2.85 -14.26 10.57
CA THR A 61 1.96 -13.80 11.65
C THR A 61 2.39 -14.27 13.06
N GLY A 62 3.59 -14.84 13.20
CA GLY A 62 4.07 -15.41 14.46
C GLY A 62 5.25 -14.66 15.07
N ARG A 63 5.19 -14.36 16.38
CA ARG A 63 6.37 -13.94 17.17
C ARG A 63 7.50 -14.98 17.21
N PHE A 64 7.24 -16.20 16.72
CA PHE A 64 8.19 -17.32 16.65
C PHE A 64 9.40 -17.08 15.73
N ILE A 65 9.36 -16.09 14.83
CA ILE A 65 10.45 -15.86 13.87
C ILE A 65 11.70 -15.26 14.56
N HIS A 66 11.57 -14.57 15.70
CA HIS A 66 12.71 -13.94 16.37
C HIS A 66 13.82 -14.91 16.77
N GLY A 67 13.49 -16.18 17.04
CA GLY A 67 14.47 -17.23 17.34
C GLY A 67 15.13 -17.82 16.09
N SER A 68 14.48 -17.73 14.93
CA SER A 68 14.97 -18.29 13.65
C SER A 68 15.70 -17.29 12.78
N ILE A 69 15.51 -15.97 12.97
CA ILE A 69 16.27 -14.93 12.26
C ILE A 69 17.71 -14.96 12.77
N GLN A 70 18.67 -15.12 11.85
CA GLN A 70 20.09 -15.03 12.18
C GLN A 70 20.41 -13.69 12.82
N ARG A 71 21.24 -13.68 13.88
CA ARG A 71 21.53 -12.48 14.69
C ARG A 71 21.89 -11.26 13.86
N GLN A 72 22.73 -11.42 12.84
CA GLN A 72 23.15 -10.33 11.96
C GLN A 72 21.96 -9.72 11.19
N ALA A 73 21.08 -10.54 10.61
CA ALA A 73 19.89 -10.04 9.93
C ALA A 73 18.94 -9.31 10.90
N ARG A 74 18.82 -9.81 12.14
CA ARG A 74 18.00 -9.16 13.17
C ARG A 74 18.54 -7.77 13.53
N VAL A 75 19.86 -7.60 13.64
CA VAL A 75 20.48 -6.30 13.92
C VAL A 75 20.15 -5.31 12.81
N ILE A 76 20.38 -5.68 11.54
CA ILE A 76 20.04 -4.86 10.37
C ILE A 76 18.57 -4.43 10.40
N LEU A 77 17.65 -5.38 10.64
CA LEU A 77 16.22 -5.10 10.66
C LEU A 77 15.78 -4.24 11.85
N GLN A 78 16.45 -4.39 13.00
CA GLN A 78 16.15 -3.62 14.21
C GLN A 78 16.65 -2.18 14.08
N GLU A 79 17.89 -1.99 13.64
CA GLU A 79 18.49 -0.66 13.45
C GLU A 79 17.77 0.14 12.35
N GLY A 80 17.33 -0.54 11.29
CA GLY A 80 16.55 0.07 10.21
C GLY A 80 15.05 0.26 10.52
N HIS A 81 14.59 -0.11 11.71
CA HIS A 81 13.17 -0.07 12.12
C HIS A 81 12.21 -0.86 11.20
N PHE A 82 12.69 -1.97 10.63
CA PHE A 82 11.90 -2.81 9.72
C PHE A 82 11.11 -3.90 10.45
N LEU A 83 11.37 -4.13 11.74
CA LEU A 83 10.75 -5.23 12.49
C LEU A 83 9.23 -5.07 12.60
N ASP A 84 8.73 -3.88 12.91
CA ASP A 84 7.28 -3.67 13.13
C ASP A 84 6.46 -3.92 11.86
N LEU A 85 7.01 -3.58 10.69
CA LEU A 85 6.43 -3.92 9.38
C LEU A 85 6.28 -5.44 9.18
N LEU A 86 7.19 -6.26 9.73
CA LEU A 86 7.09 -7.73 9.70
C LEU A 86 6.02 -8.28 10.66
N TYR A 87 5.38 -7.45 11.47
CA TYR A 87 4.47 -7.89 12.51
C TYR A 87 3.13 -7.15 12.52
N ILE A 88 2.72 -6.56 11.38
CA ILE A 88 1.36 -6.02 11.24
C ILE A 88 0.36 -7.09 11.65
N LYS A 89 -0.35 -6.86 12.75
CA LYS A 89 -1.26 -7.82 13.40
C LYS A 89 -2.59 -7.89 12.65
N LYS A 90 -2.57 -8.42 11.43
CA LYS A 90 -3.74 -8.75 10.63
C LYS A 90 -3.58 -10.17 10.11
N ASN A 91 -4.60 -11.00 10.33
CA ASN A 91 -4.61 -12.38 9.86
C ASN A 91 -5.45 -12.53 8.58
N ASP A 92 -6.43 -11.64 8.39
CA ASP A 92 -7.39 -11.68 7.30
C ASP A 92 -7.47 -10.33 6.59
N TYR A 93 -8.00 -10.36 5.37
CA TYR A 93 -8.28 -9.16 4.59
C TYR A 93 -9.54 -9.32 3.75
N HIS A 94 -10.19 -8.20 3.45
CA HIS A 94 -11.34 -8.14 2.57
C HIS A 94 -10.90 -7.66 1.18
N PRO A 95 -10.87 -8.53 0.15
CA PRO A 95 -10.36 -8.16 -1.18
C PRO A 95 -11.04 -6.93 -1.78
N PHE A 96 -12.35 -6.78 -1.59
CA PHE A 96 -13.12 -5.67 -2.12
C PHE A 96 -12.73 -4.32 -1.48
N LEU A 97 -12.49 -4.28 -0.17
CA LEU A 97 -12.03 -3.05 0.51
C LEU A 97 -10.64 -2.65 0.05
N VAL A 98 -9.74 -3.62 -0.10
CA VAL A 98 -8.37 -3.37 -0.59
C VAL A 98 -8.41 -2.82 -2.01
N ARG A 99 -9.24 -3.40 -2.88
CA ARG A 99 -9.44 -2.90 -4.25
C ARG A 99 -10.09 -1.52 -4.28
N ALA A 100 -11.06 -1.24 -3.42
CA ALA A 100 -11.70 0.07 -3.31
C ALA A 100 -10.71 1.15 -2.84
N PHE A 101 -9.90 0.81 -1.83
CA PHE A 101 -8.81 1.67 -1.35
C PHE A 101 -7.87 2.05 -2.50
N TYR A 102 -7.39 1.07 -3.28
CA TYR A 102 -6.49 1.34 -4.40
C TYR A 102 -7.18 2.00 -5.60
N SER A 103 -8.46 1.70 -5.86
CA SER A 103 -9.18 2.34 -6.96
C SER A 103 -9.37 3.82 -6.71
N ASN A 104 -9.45 4.25 -5.46
CA ASN A 104 -9.68 5.64 -5.08
C ASN A 104 -8.40 6.37 -4.66
N LEU A 105 -7.26 5.68 -4.64
CA LEU A 105 -5.98 6.23 -4.24
C LEU A 105 -5.50 7.30 -5.24
N LYS A 106 -5.27 8.50 -4.73
CA LYS A 106 -4.73 9.66 -5.43
C LYS A 106 -3.54 10.20 -4.64
N LYS A 107 -2.68 10.96 -5.31
CA LYS A 107 -1.57 11.65 -4.68
C LYS A 107 -1.86 13.14 -4.68
N ASP A 108 -1.73 13.76 -3.51
CA ASP A 108 -1.89 15.20 -3.33
C ASP A 108 -0.60 15.97 -3.65
N GLU A 109 -0.68 17.30 -3.73
CA GLU A 109 0.44 18.18 -4.09
C GLU A 109 1.62 18.09 -3.12
N ASP A 110 1.33 17.90 -1.83
CA ASP A 110 2.32 17.71 -0.76
C ASP A 110 3.00 16.33 -0.78
N GLY A 111 2.49 15.41 -1.60
CA GLY A 111 2.97 14.03 -1.71
C GLY A 111 2.22 13.02 -0.85
N SER A 112 1.27 13.44 -0.01
CA SER A 112 0.36 12.59 0.75
C SER A 112 -0.53 11.78 -0.20
N LEU A 113 -1.04 10.65 0.30
CA LEU A 113 -1.98 9.81 -0.44
C LEU A 113 -3.39 9.98 0.12
N ILE A 114 -4.34 10.22 -0.75
CA ILE A 114 -5.75 10.36 -0.41
C ILE A 114 -6.51 9.19 -1.02
N SER A 115 -7.39 8.56 -0.26
CA SER A 115 -8.33 7.56 -0.76
C SER A 115 -9.70 7.76 -0.14
N ASN A 116 -10.70 7.05 -0.67
CA ASN A 116 -12.03 6.98 -0.08
C ASN A 116 -12.51 5.54 -0.09
N VAL A 117 -13.02 5.07 1.04
CA VAL A 117 -13.67 3.76 1.13
C VAL A 117 -14.96 3.92 1.90
N ASN A 118 -16.08 3.52 1.28
CA ASN A 118 -17.41 3.61 1.87
C ASN A 118 -17.79 5.01 2.38
N GLY A 119 -17.36 6.06 1.66
CA GLY A 119 -17.66 7.45 2.00
C GLY A 119 -16.75 8.06 3.07
N VAL A 120 -15.82 7.30 3.63
CA VAL A 120 -14.81 7.80 4.57
C VAL A 120 -13.56 8.18 3.79
N GLU A 121 -13.14 9.45 3.90
CA GLU A 121 -11.88 9.92 3.35
C GLU A 121 -10.71 9.44 4.22
N ILE A 122 -9.68 8.94 3.56
CA ILE A 122 -8.45 8.44 4.16
C ILE A 122 -7.31 9.34 3.68
N ASN A 123 -6.69 10.07 4.59
CA ASN A 123 -5.52 10.90 4.32
C ASN A 123 -4.29 10.22 4.93
N LEU A 124 -3.33 9.83 4.10
CA LEU A 124 -2.12 9.13 4.50
C LEU A 124 -0.91 10.01 4.21
N ASN A 125 -0.28 10.49 5.27
CA ASN A 125 1.05 11.11 5.21
C ASN A 125 2.12 10.16 5.78
N GLU A 126 3.38 10.61 5.77
CA GLU A 126 4.51 9.82 6.24
C GLU A 126 4.44 9.49 7.74
N GLU A 127 3.84 10.39 8.54
CA GLU A 127 3.61 10.19 9.97
C GLU A 127 2.60 9.08 10.24
N ASN A 128 1.49 9.03 9.50
CA ASN A 128 0.50 7.95 9.62
C ASN A 128 1.14 6.59 9.29
N ILE A 129 1.96 6.54 8.24
CA ILE A 129 2.68 5.32 7.86
C ILE A 129 3.70 4.94 8.93
N GLN A 130 4.44 5.90 9.50
CA GLN A 130 5.37 5.64 10.59
C GLN A 130 4.65 5.06 11.81
N ILE A 131 3.50 5.61 12.22
CA ILE A 131 2.73 5.10 13.36
C ILE A 131 2.30 3.65 13.12
N LEU A 132 1.86 3.31 11.91
CA LEU A 132 1.38 1.97 11.56
C LEU A 132 2.49 0.93 11.35
N THR A 133 3.71 1.37 10.98
CA THR A 133 4.77 0.46 10.50
C THR A 133 6.10 0.55 11.25
N GLY A 134 6.30 1.58 12.09
CA GLY A 134 7.56 1.88 12.77
C GLY A 134 8.66 2.46 11.87
N LEU A 135 8.43 2.57 10.57
CA LEU A 135 9.44 2.99 9.59
C LEU A 135 9.95 4.43 9.85
N ARG A 136 11.21 4.68 9.48
CA ARG A 136 11.80 6.03 9.55
C ARG A 136 11.24 6.94 8.44
N GLN A 137 11.00 8.20 8.79
CA GLN A 137 10.57 9.25 7.87
C GLN A 137 11.57 10.42 7.75
N ASP A 138 12.55 10.51 8.66
CA ASP A 138 13.51 11.60 8.79
C ASP A 138 14.72 11.54 7.82
N GLY A 139 14.66 10.61 6.86
CA GLY A 139 15.72 10.39 5.88
C GLY A 139 15.48 11.05 4.53
N GLN A 140 16.43 10.86 3.61
CA GLN A 140 16.29 11.28 2.22
C GLN A 140 15.48 10.27 1.39
N ASP A 141 15.04 10.68 0.22
CA ASP A 141 14.41 9.79 -0.76
C ASP A 141 15.44 8.76 -1.29
N ILE A 142 15.02 7.50 -1.46
CA ILE A 142 15.92 6.45 -2.00
C ILE A 142 16.44 6.78 -3.40
N GLY A 143 15.67 7.54 -4.20
CA GLY A 143 16.08 7.99 -5.52
C GLY A 143 17.26 8.97 -5.50
N LEU A 144 17.47 9.65 -4.37
CA LEU A 144 18.59 10.55 -4.13
C LEU A 144 19.77 9.86 -3.45
N TYR A 145 19.62 8.60 -3.06
CA TYR A 145 20.67 7.86 -2.38
C TYR A 145 21.86 7.59 -3.31
N VAL A 146 23.01 8.15 -2.93
CA VAL A 146 24.27 7.99 -3.66
C VAL A 146 25.31 7.15 -2.93
N GLY A 147 25.05 6.68 -1.71
CA GLY A 147 25.98 5.95 -0.86
C GLY A 147 26.02 6.50 0.58
N GLU A 148 26.84 5.89 1.44
CA GLU A 148 26.96 6.24 2.88
C GLU A 148 28.15 7.17 3.13
N GLU A 149 28.02 8.09 4.10
CA GLU A 149 29.14 8.88 4.68
C GLU A 149 30.11 9.53 3.67
N GLY A 150 29.59 9.98 2.53
CA GLY A 150 30.39 10.64 1.48
C GLY A 150 31.07 9.69 0.48
N ALA A 151 31.01 8.37 0.70
CA ALA A 151 31.40 7.37 -0.28
C ALA A 151 30.26 7.15 -1.29
N ARG A 152 30.61 7.02 -2.58
CA ARG A 152 29.64 6.65 -3.61
C ARG A 152 29.31 5.16 -3.53
N PHE A 153 28.03 4.84 -3.72
CA PHE A 153 27.52 3.48 -3.84
C PHE A 153 28.30 2.73 -4.93
N ASN A 154 28.89 1.62 -4.52
CA ASN A 154 29.64 0.73 -5.39
C ASN A 154 28.93 -0.62 -5.42
N GLU A 155 28.28 -0.91 -6.54
CA GLU A 155 27.53 -2.16 -6.72
C GLU A 155 28.43 -3.39 -6.61
N THR A 156 29.65 -3.36 -7.16
CA THR A 156 30.60 -4.48 -7.08
C THR A 156 30.99 -4.77 -5.63
N ALA A 157 31.25 -3.71 -4.85
CA ALA A 157 31.59 -3.85 -3.43
C ALA A 157 30.42 -4.47 -2.63
N LEU A 158 29.19 -4.02 -2.88
CA LEU A 158 28.00 -4.63 -2.30
C LEU A 158 27.88 -6.10 -2.68
N LEU A 159 28.06 -6.45 -3.96
CA LEU A 159 27.95 -7.83 -4.43
C LEU A 159 28.96 -8.73 -3.69
N GLU A 160 30.19 -8.28 -3.50
CA GLU A 160 31.19 -9.00 -2.71
C GLU A 160 30.80 -9.12 -1.23
N GLU A 161 30.33 -8.04 -0.61
CA GLU A 161 29.84 -8.00 0.78
C GLU A 161 28.72 -9.02 1.00
N VAL A 162 27.76 -9.09 0.08
CA VAL A 162 26.62 -10.01 0.19
C VAL A 162 26.94 -11.45 -0.25
N GLY A 163 28.18 -11.72 -0.68
CA GLY A 163 28.68 -13.05 -1.02
C GLY A 163 28.60 -13.43 -2.51
N ILE A 164 28.16 -12.52 -3.37
CA ILE A 164 28.14 -12.68 -4.84
C ILE A 164 29.49 -12.22 -5.40
N ARG A 165 30.50 -13.08 -5.31
CA ARG A 165 31.86 -12.77 -5.80
C ARG A 165 32.01 -13.08 -7.29
N ASN A 166 32.89 -12.33 -7.96
CA ASN A 166 33.30 -12.56 -9.36
C ASN A 166 32.13 -12.59 -10.37
N PHE A 167 31.06 -11.83 -10.12
CA PHE A 167 29.97 -11.74 -11.08
C PHE A 167 30.44 -10.97 -12.32
N VAL A 168 30.34 -11.61 -13.48
CA VAL A 168 30.61 -11.00 -14.78
C VAL A 168 29.32 -11.08 -15.60
N PRO A 169 28.73 -9.94 -16.02
CA PRO A 169 27.55 -9.93 -16.88
C PRO A 169 27.80 -10.70 -18.17
N THR A 170 26.90 -11.60 -18.53
CA THR A 170 26.94 -12.34 -19.80
C THR A 170 25.68 -12.04 -20.63
N PRO A 171 25.68 -12.31 -21.95
CA PRO A 171 24.48 -12.16 -22.77
C PRO A 171 23.25 -12.93 -22.27
N GLN A 172 23.48 -14.03 -21.53
CA GLN A 172 22.44 -14.89 -20.96
C GLN A 172 22.04 -14.44 -19.55
N GLN A 173 22.94 -13.77 -18.82
CA GLN A 173 22.72 -13.28 -17.47
C GLN A 173 23.34 -11.90 -17.28
N TRP A 174 22.54 -10.87 -17.59
CA TRP A 174 22.94 -9.47 -17.43
C TRP A 174 22.88 -8.97 -15.98
N ARG A 175 22.14 -9.67 -15.10
CA ARG A 175 21.92 -9.26 -13.70
C ARG A 175 22.38 -10.34 -12.72
N PRO A 176 22.97 -9.96 -11.57
CA PRO A 176 23.35 -10.93 -10.56
C PRO A 176 22.10 -11.58 -9.96
N THR A 177 22.24 -12.83 -9.53
CA THR A 177 21.18 -13.57 -8.84
C THR A 177 21.54 -13.82 -7.39
N ILE A 178 20.53 -13.96 -6.54
CA ILE A 178 20.72 -14.19 -5.10
C ILE A 178 21.19 -15.62 -4.76
N THR A 179 21.40 -16.49 -5.75
CA THR A 179 21.74 -17.91 -5.57
C THR A 179 23.06 -18.10 -4.83
N SER A 180 24.03 -17.19 -5.00
CA SER A 180 25.30 -17.19 -4.27
C SER A 180 25.31 -16.26 -3.05
N MET A 181 24.26 -15.48 -2.84
CA MET A 181 24.15 -14.57 -1.69
C MET A 181 24.16 -15.34 -0.36
N SER A 182 24.80 -14.79 0.67
CA SER A 182 24.78 -15.38 2.00
C SER A 182 23.34 -15.49 2.55
N PRO A 183 23.02 -16.47 3.42
CA PRO A 183 21.68 -16.62 3.97
C PRO A 183 21.14 -15.36 4.68
N VAL A 184 22.01 -14.62 5.39
CA VAL A 184 21.67 -13.34 6.04
C VAL A 184 21.13 -12.35 5.03
N PHE A 185 21.91 -12.05 3.99
CA PHE A 185 21.56 -11.01 3.03
C PHE A 185 20.45 -11.46 2.09
N ARG A 186 20.35 -12.77 1.82
CA ARG A 186 19.22 -13.34 1.09
C ARG A 186 17.91 -13.12 1.85
N PHE A 187 17.94 -13.19 3.17
CA PHE A 187 16.79 -12.84 4.01
C PHE A 187 16.48 -11.33 3.98
N ILE A 188 17.50 -10.46 4.02
CA ILE A 188 17.28 -9.01 3.85
C ILE A 188 16.66 -8.69 2.48
N PHE A 189 17.13 -9.32 1.41
CA PHE A 189 16.52 -9.20 0.08
C PHE A 189 15.09 -9.75 0.02
N TYR A 190 14.80 -10.81 0.77
CA TYR A 190 13.43 -11.28 0.93
C TYR A 190 12.55 -10.22 1.59
N VAL A 191 13.01 -9.60 2.69
CA VAL A 191 12.29 -8.50 3.35
C VAL A 191 12.04 -7.36 2.37
N LEU A 192 13.05 -6.97 1.59
CA LEU A 192 12.89 -5.96 0.53
C LEU A 192 11.78 -6.36 -0.46
N THR A 193 11.95 -7.47 -1.17
CA THR A 193 11.11 -7.80 -2.33
C THR A 193 9.76 -8.43 -2.00
N ARG A 194 9.52 -8.80 -0.74
CA ARG A 194 8.26 -9.42 -0.29
C ARG A 194 7.50 -8.57 0.71
N ILE A 195 8.16 -7.66 1.43
CA ILE A 195 7.54 -6.88 2.49
C ILE A 195 7.63 -5.39 2.20
N LEU A 196 8.82 -4.83 1.95
CA LEU A 196 9.00 -3.39 1.72
C LEU A 196 8.63 -2.91 0.32
N LYS A 197 8.81 -3.76 -0.70
CA LYS A 197 8.47 -3.49 -2.10
C LYS A 197 7.95 -4.77 -2.76
N PRO A 198 6.80 -5.30 -2.30
CA PRO A 198 6.24 -6.54 -2.82
C PRO A 198 5.91 -6.39 -4.31
N GLY A 199 6.41 -7.34 -5.11
CA GLY A 199 6.17 -7.44 -6.55
C GLY A 199 5.83 -8.87 -6.98
N LYS A 200 5.48 -9.06 -8.25
CA LYS A 200 4.99 -10.35 -8.78
C LYS A 200 6.06 -11.26 -9.37
N PHE A 201 6.99 -10.72 -10.16
CA PHE A 201 7.66 -11.55 -11.17
C PHE A 201 9.17 -11.78 -10.99
N ILE A 202 9.86 -11.14 -10.05
CA ILE A 202 11.30 -11.32 -9.91
C ILE A 202 11.71 -11.15 -8.45
N HIS A 203 12.13 -12.26 -7.84
CA HIS A 203 12.66 -12.29 -6.47
C HIS A 203 14.01 -13.00 -6.40
N THR A 204 14.69 -13.10 -7.54
CA THR A 204 15.95 -13.84 -7.64
C THR A 204 17.02 -13.07 -8.38
N THR A 205 16.67 -12.11 -9.26
CA THR A 205 17.63 -11.20 -9.87
C THR A 205 17.64 -9.86 -9.14
N LEU A 206 18.81 -9.24 -9.07
CA LEU A 206 19.02 -7.94 -8.45
C LEU A 206 19.03 -6.88 -9.54
N SER A 207 18.07 -5.95 -9.52
CA SER A 207 18.18 -4.73 -10.31
C SER A 207 19.10 -3.71 -9.63
N GLN A 208 19.54 -2.69 -10.36
CA GLN A 208 20.33 -1.60 -9.78
C GLN A 208 19.57 -0.85 -8.67
N GLU A 209 18.24 -0.75 -8.78
CA GLU A 209 17.41 -0.17 -7.74
C GLU A 209 17.37 -1.07 -6.49
N ASP A 210 17.31 -2.39 -6.69
CA ASP A 210 17.35 -3.36 -5.59
C ASP A 210 18.71 -3.34 -4.89
N THR A 211 19.83 -3.29 -5.63
CA THR A 211 21.16 -3.24 -5.03
C THR A 211 21.37 -1.97 -4.21
N LYS A 212 20.95 -0.81 -4.72
CA LYS A 212 20.94 0.45 -3.94
C LYS A 212 20.09 0.35 -2.67
N THR A 213 18.89 -0.23 -2.78
CA THR A 213 17.97 -0.33 -1.65
C THR A 213 18.49 -1.31 -0.60
N ILE A 214 19.02 -2.47 -1.01
CA ILE A 214 19.66 -3.42 -0.10
C ILE A 214 20.86 -2.79 0.60
N HIS A 215 21.71 -2.07 -0.14
CA HIS A 215 22.84 -1.35 0.45
C HIS A 215 22.38 -0.37 1.52
N ALA A 216 21.36 0.45 1.23
CA ALA A 216 20.78 1.36 2.21
C ALA A 216 20.20 0.63 3.43
N MET A 217 19.60 -0.55 3.26
CA MET A 217 19.11 -1.35 4.38
C MET A 217 20.25 -1.93 5.23
N ILE A 218 21.28 -2.53 4.61
CA ILE A 218 22.40 -3.18 5.30
C ILE A 218 23.18 -2.17 6.13
N HIS A 219 23.46 -1.00 5.55
CA HIS A 219 24.25 0.07 6.16
C HIS A 219 23.39 1.08 6.93
N ASN A 220 22.14 0.74 7.23
CA ASN A 220 21.21 1.58 7.99
C ASN A 220 21.10 3.05 7.52
N ALA A 221 21.29 3.29 6.22
CA ALA A 221 21.34 4.62 5.65
C ALA A 221 20.10 5.44 6.01
N ASN A 222 20.26 6.76 6.20
CA ASN A 222 19.17 7.64 6.58
C ASN A 222 18.20 7.88 5.41
N ILE A 223 17.30 6.93 5.18
CA ILE A 223 16.30 6.91 4.12
C ILE A 223 14.90 7.04 4.71
N ASN A 224 14.05 7.81 4.03
CA ASN A 224 12.63 7.90 4.32
C ASN A 224 11.89 6.66 3.77
N TRP A 225 11.78 5.64 4.62
CA TRP A 225 11.14 4.37 4.28
C TRP A 225 9.61 4.49 4.24
N CYS A 226 9.01 5.44 4.97
CA CYS A 226 7.58 5.74 4.86
C CYS A 226 7.22 6.18 3.43
N LYS A 227 7.94 7.18 2.92
CA LYS A 227 7.77 7.68 1.55
C LYS A 227 8.05 6.61 0.50
N PHE A 228 9.02 5.73 0.74
CA PHE A 228 9.30 4.58 -0.12
C PHE A 228 8.08 3.66 -0.24
N VAL A 229 7.46 3.29 0.88
CA VAL A 229 6.24 2.45 0.90
C VAL A 229 5.08 3.16 0.21
N MET A 230 4.83 4.44 0.53
CA MET A 230 3.76 5.25 -0.09
C MET A 230 3.95 5.37 -1.61
N THR A 231 5.18 5.59 -2.07
CA THR A 231 5.48 5.67 -3.50
C THR A 231 5.18 4.35 -4.19
N HIS A 232 5.51 3.20 -3.57
CA HIS A 232 5.15 1.89 -4.11
C HIS A 232 3.64 1.63 -4.10
N MET A 233 2.92 2.08 -3.07
CA MET A 233 1.45 2.04 -3.03
C MET A 233 0.85 2.79 -4.21
N PHE A 234 1.29 4.02 -4.43
CA PHE A 234 0.78 4.85 -5.53
C PHE A 234 1.13 4.25 -6.90
N ASN A 235 2.37 3.78 -7.09
CA ASN A 235 2.79 3.15 -8.33
C ASN A 235 2.03 1.86 -8.67
N ALA A 236 1.41 1.21 -7.69
CA ALA A 236 0.57 0.04 -7.91
C ALA A 236 -0.79 0.37 -8.55
N THR A 237 -1.19 1.65 -8.59
CA THR A 237 -2.43 2.09 -9.26
C THR A 237 -2.32 2.02 -10.78
N SER A 238 -1.11 2.21 -11.34
CA SER A 238 -0.81 2.17 -12.78
C SER A 238 -1.15 0.81 -13.42
N ASP A 239 -1.56 0.79 -14.69
CA ASP A 239 -2.29 -0.31 -15.33
C ASP A 239 -1.78 -1.75 -15.04
N ASN A 240 -2.72 -2.63 -14.67
CA ASN A 240 -2.59 -4.08 -14.47
C ASN A 240 -1.48 -4.56 -13.51
N ARG A 241 -0.91 -3.68 -12.70
CA ARG A 241 -0.02 -4.07 -11.60
C ARG A 241 -0.80 -4.69 -10.44
N PRO A 242 -0.31 -5.78 -9.83
CA PRO A 242 -0.91 -6.35 -8.62
C PRO A 242 -0.88 -5.36 -7.45
N LEU A 243 -1.90 -5.43 -6.59
CA LEU A 243 -2.08 -4.55 -5.44
C LEU A 243 -1.23 -5.04 -4.25
N PRO A 244 -0.27 -4.25 -3.75
CA PRO A 244 0.61 -4.63 -2.65
C PRO A 244 -0.02 -4.39 -1.27
N TYR A 245 0.73 -4.74 -0.22
CA TYR A 245 0.49 -4.34 1.18
C TYR A 245 -0.89 -4.62 1.76
N VAL A 246 -1.50 -5.72 1.38
CA VAL A 246 -2.85 -6.09 1.79
C VAL A 246 -3.10 -5.96 3.31
N LEU A 247 -2.15 -6.37 4.16
CA LEU A 247 -2.29 -6.26 5.62
C LEU A 247 -2.13 -4.82 6.13
N LEU A 248 -1.25 -4.02 5.52
CA LEU A 248 -1.11 -2.60 5.87
C LEU A 248 -2.37 -1.83 5.48
N VAL A 249 -2.95 -2.12 4.31
CA VAL A 249 -4.22 -1.52 3.88
C VAL A 249 -5.33 -1.85 4.87
N MET A 250 -5.40 -3.09 5.36
CA MET A 250 -6.35 -3.44 6.42
C MET A 250 -6.07 -2.74 7.76
N ALA A 251 -4.79 -2.52 8.11
CA ALA A 251 -4.45 -1.73 9.29
C ALA A 251 -4.90 -0.26 9.15
N ILE A 252 -4.74 0.32 7.96
CA ILE A 252 -5.22 1.67 7.62
C ILE A 252 -6.75 1.73 7.71
N ILE A 253 -7.47 0.79 7.10
CA ILE A 253 -8.94 0.76 7.13
C ILE A 253 -9.47 0.74 8.57
N ASP A 254 -8.84 -0.05 9.44
CA ASP A 254 -9.25 -0.16 10.84
C ASP A 254 -8.91 1.10 11.65
N GLU A 255 -7.76 1.73 11.38
CA GLU A 255 -7.36 3.01 12.00
C GLU A 255 -8.36 4.13 11.68
N PHE A 256 -8.89 4.15 10.44
CA PHE A 256 -9.92 5.09 10.02
C PHE A 256 -11.35 4.64 10.39
N HIS A 257 -11.48 3.57 11.18
CA HIS A 257 -12.76 3.03 11.67
C HIS A 257 -13.77 2.73 10.57
N ILE A 258 -13.28 2.36 9.38
CA ILE A 258 -14.14 2.00 8.26
C ILE A 258 -14.75 0.64 8.55
N LYS A 259 -16.07 0.59 8.49
CA LYS A 259 -16.85 -0.64 8.66
C LYS A 259 -16.42 -1.69 7.65
N THR A 260 -15.94 -2.82 8.15
CA THR A 260 -15.56 -4.00 7.37
C THR A 260 -16.74 -4.97 7.22
N ASP A 261 -17.77 -4.83 8.05
CA ASP A 261 -19.05 -5.54 8.05
C ASP A 261 -20.02 -4.97 7.01
N VAL A 262 -19.57 -4.83 5.77
CA VAL A 262 -20.44 -4.40 4.67
C VAL A 262 -21.24 -5.61 4.15
N GLY A 263 -22.13 -6.17 5.00
CA GLY A 263 -23.23 -7.10 4.66
C GLY A 263 -23.53 -8.21 5.70
N PRO A 264 -24.80 -8.58 6.02
CA PRO A 264 -26.07 -7.87 5.96
C PRO A 264 -26.51 -7.33 7.34
N LYS A 265 -27.28 -6.24 7.35
CA LYS A 265 -28.41 -6.11 8.30
C LYS A 265 -29.68 -6.12 7.47
N SER A 266 -30.20 -7.31 7.20
CA SER A 266 -31.65 -7.45 7.03
C SER A 266 -32.29 -7.12 8.38
N LEU A 267 -32.56 -5.84 8.61
CA LEU A 267 -33.64 -5.49 9.53
C LEU A 267 -34.92 -5.84 8.78
N GLY A 268 -35.52 -6.94 9.22
CA GLY A 268 -36.66 -7.57 8.59
C GLY A 268 -37.87 -6.66 8.44
N ASP A 269 -38.75 -7.12 7.58
CA ASP A 269 -40.13 -6.66 7.39
C ASP A 269 -40.91 -6.52 8.70
#